data_AF-A0A952JKG0-F1
#
_entry.id   AF-A0A952JKG0-F1
#
_cell.length_a   1.000
_cell.length_b   1.000
_cell.length_c   1.000
_cell.angle_alpha   90.00
_cell.angle_beta   90.00
_cell.angle_gamma   90.00
#
_symmetry.space_group_name_H-M   'P 1'
#
loop_
_entity.id
_entity.type
_entity.pdbx_description
1 polymer ?
#
loop_
_entity_poly.entity_id
_entity_poly.type
_entity_poly.pdbx_seq_one_letter_code
_entity_poly.pdbx_strand_id
1 'polypeptide(L)' 'MSIASKEARETKYWLRLLDKSQIMKYDYCNYLKCIEQILNILTKIVKTSQESLVNKQSNI' A
#
# COMPACT_ATOMS: atom_id res chain seq x y z
N MET A 1 -2.29 -0.15 11.64
CA MET A 1 -1.49 -0.18 10.40
C MET A 1 -1.73 1.03 9.48
N SER A 2 -2.17 2.17 10.04
CA SER A 2 -2.53 3.38 9.28
C SER A 2 -1.30 4.11 8.73
N ILE A 3 -0.21 4.20 9.51
CA ILE A 3 1.04 4.88 9.14
C ILE A 3 1.67 4.19 7.92
N ALA A 4 1.97 2.89 7.99
CA ALA A 4 2.55 2.15 6.86
C ALA A 4 1.72 2.27 5.57
N SER A 5 0.39 2.25 5.68
CA SER A 5 -0.50 2.44 4.53
C SER A 5 -0.43 3.87 3.96
N LYS A 6 -0.19 4.87 4.80
CA LYS A 6 0.01 6.27 4.38
C LYS A 6 1.34 6.42 3.64
N GLU A 7 2.44 5.94 4.23
CA GLU A 7 3.78 6.00 3.63
C GLU A 7 3.85 5.28 2.28
N ALA A 8 3.19 4.12 2.15
CA ALA A 8 3.14 3.38 0.89
C ALA A 8 2.35 4.13 -0.20
N ARG A 9 1.26 4.82 0.15
CA ARG A 9 0.50 5.66 -0.79
C ARG A 9 1.28 6.88 -1.23
N GLU A 10 1.99 7.52 -0.31
CA GLU A 10 2.85 8.66 -0.61
C GLU A 10 4.01 8.25 -1.53
N THR A 11 4.65 7.11 -1.27
CA THR A 11 5.67 6.53 -2.17
C THR A 11 5.10 6.29 -3.58
N LYS A 12 3.91 5.70 -3.70
CA LYS A 12 3.24 5.50 -4.99
C LYS A 12 2.96 6.84 -5.70
N TYR A 13 2.56 7.87 -4.95
CA TYR A 13 2.36 9.21 -5.49
C TYR A 13 3.66 9.78 -6.08
N TRP A 14 4.76 9.74 -5.34
CA TRP A 14 6.05 10.23 -5.81
C TRP A 14 6.56 9.49 -7.04
N LEU A 15 6.41 8.16 -7.11
CA LEU A 15 6.77 7.39 -8.32
C LEU A 15 5.96 7.82 -9.55
N ARG A 16 4.65 8.04 -9.40
CA ARG A 16 3.80 8.52 -10.50
C ARG A 16 4.14 9.95 -10.91
N LEU A 17 4.50 10.80 -9.94
CA LEU A 17 4.92 12.16 -10.24
C LEU A 17 6.23 12.16 -11.03
N LEU A 18 7.22 11.37 -10.60
CA LEU A 18 8.49 11.22 -11.32
C LEU A 18 8.26 10.74 -12.76
N ASP A 19 7.49 9.67 -12.93
CA ASP A 19 7.10 9.13 -14.23
C ASP A 19 6.42 10.20 -15.11
N LYS A 20 5.42 10.92 -14.58
CA LYS A 20 4.73 11.95 -15.36
C LYS A 20 5.54 13.21 -15.62
N SER A 21 6.44 13.58 -14.72
CA SER A 21 7.26 14.78 -14.83
C SER A 21 8.31 14.66 -15.95
N GLN A 22 8.66 13.43 -16.34
CA GLN A 22 9.68 13.13 -17.35
C GLN A 22 11.03 13.83 -17.09
N ILE A 23 11.31 14.18 -15.82
CA ILE A 23 12.59 14.77 -15.38
C ILE A 23 13.75 13.81 -15.65
N MET A 24 13.47 12.50 -15.65
CA MET A 24 14.40 11.45 -16.02
C MET A 24 13.69 10.42 -16.91
N LYS A 25 14.33 10.02 -18.01
CA LYS A 25 13.89 8.84 -18.78
C LYS A 25 14.28 7.58 -18.03
N TYR A 26 13.34 7.02 -17.29
CA TYR A 26 13.50 5.80 -16.52
C TYR A 26 12.20 4.99 -16.55
N ASP A 27 12.30 3.66 -16.51
CA ASP A 27 11.13 2.79 -16.46
C ASP A 27 10.71 2.52 -15.00
N TYR A 28 9.65 3.21 -14.56
CA TYR A 28 9.11 3.08 -13.22
C TYR A 28 8.10 1.93 -13.05
N CYS A 29 7.75 1.19 -14.13
CA CYS A 29 6.68 0.18 -14.09
C CYS A 29 6.92 -0.89 -13.01
N ASN A 30 8.16 -1.35 -12.85
CA ASN A 30 8.50 -2.36 -11.84
C ASN A 30 8.29 -1.84 -10.41
N TYR A 31 8.71 -0.60 -10.12
CA TYR A 31 8.51 0.00 -8.79
C TYR A 31 7.04 0.28 -8.50
N LEU A 32 6.29 0.74 -9.49
CA LEU A 32 4.84 0.93 -9.39
C LEU A 32 4.11 -0.39 -9.09
N LYS A 33 4.53 -1.49 -9.72
CA LYS A 33 4.00 -2.82 -9.44
C LYS A 33 4.35 -3.28 -8.02
N CYS A 34 5.59 -3.09 -7.59
CA CYS A 34 6.03 -3.47 -6.24
C CYS A 34 5.24 -2.72 -5.15
N ILE A 35 5.07 -1.40 -5.29
CA ILE A 35 4.32 -0.63 -4.27
C ILE A 35 2.83 -1.00 -4.23
N GLU A 36 2.25 -1.40 -5.37
CA GLU A 36 0.89 -1.96 -5.41
C GLU A 36 0.78 -3.29 -4.67
N GLN A 37 1.76 -4.18 -4.81
CA GLN A 37 1.81 -5.43 -4.05
C GLN A 37 1.90 -5.17 -2.54
N ILE A 38 2.74 -4.21 -2.12
CA ILE A 38 2.85 -3.80 -0.72
C ILE A 38 1.51 -3.28 -0.19
N LEU A 39 0.84 -2.40 -0.95
CA LEU A 39 -0.48 -1.87 -0.58
C LEU A 39 -1.53 -2.99 -0.43
N ASN A 40 -1.51 -3.99 -1.31
CA ASN A 40 -2.42 -5.14 -1.23
C ASN A 40 -2.16 -5.99 0.02
N ILE A 41 -0.88 -6.23 0.36
CA ILE A 41 -0.50 -6.95 1.58
C ILE A 41 -0.96 -6.19 2.82
N LEU A 42 -0.66 -4.88 2.91
CA LEU A 42 -1.09 -4.04 4.03
C LEU A 42 -2.62 -4.03 4.18
N THR A 43 -3.34 -3.95 3.06
CA THR A 43 -4.81 -3.99 3.05
C THR A 43 -5.32 -5.33 3.57
N LYS A 44 -4.75 -6.46 3.14
CA LYS A 44 -5.11 -7.79 3.65
C LYS A 44 -4.85 -7.89 5.15
N ILE A 45 -3.69 -7.45 5.63
CA ILE A 45 -3.36 -7.50 7.07
C ILE A 45 -4.36 -6.69 7.89
N VAL A 46 -4.74 -5.49 7.42
CA VAL A 46 -5.76 -4.68 8.12
C VAL A 46 -7.09 -5.42 8.19
N LYS A 47 -7.57 -5.98 7.07
CA LYS A 47 -8.83 -6.74 7.03
C LYS A 47 -8.81 -7.94 7.96
N THR A 48 -7.79 -8.79 7.88
CA THR A 48 -7.68 -9.98 8.73
C THR A 48 -7.51 -9.63 10.22
N SER A 49 -6.83 -8.53 10.52
CA SER A 49 -6.71 -8.04 11.91
C SER A 49 -8.05 -7.55 12.44
N GLN A 50 -8.88 -6.91 11.62
CA GLN A 50 -10.22 -6.48 12.03
C GLN A 50 -11.17 -7.66 12.20
N GLU A 51 -11.19 -8.60 11.25
CA GLU A 51 -12.01 -9.81 11.32
C GLU A 51 -11.69 -10.63 12.57
N SER A 52 -10.40 -10.79 12.91
CA SER A 52 -10.00 -11.52 14.13
C SER A 52 -10.47 -10.85 15.42
N LEU A 53 -10.53 -9.52 15.47
CA LEU A 53 -11.08 -8.78 16.62
C LEU A 53 -12.60 -8.94 16.75
N VAL A 54 -13.33 -8.84 15.63
CA VAL A 54 -14.80 -9.03 15.59
C VAL A 54 -15.17 -10.45 15.99
N ASN A 55 -14.47 -11.45 15.46
CA ASN A 55 -14.72 -12.87 15.81
C ASN A 55 -14.43 -13.14 17.29
N LYS A 56 -13.46 -12.44 17.89
CA LYS A 56 -13.16 -12.56 19.33
C LYS A 56 -14.26 -11.95 20.21
N GLN A 57 -14.87 -10.84 19.80
CA GLN A 57 -16.01 -10.23 20.51
C GLN A 57 -17.30 -11.03 20.39
N SER A 58 -17.46 -11.81 19.30
CA SER A 58 -18.66 -12.60 19.05
C SER A 58 -18.71 -13.91 19.87
N ASN A 59 -17.56 -14.33 20.41
CA ASN A 59 -17.39 -15.56 21.21
C ASN A 59 -17.29 -15.29 22.73
N ILE A 60 -17.61 -14.07 23.17
CA ILE A 60 -17.69 -13.64 24.58
C ILE A 60 -19.12 -13.16 24.84
#